data_AF-K9WCX3-F1
#
_entry.id   AF-K9WCX3-F1
#
_cell.length_a   1.000
_cell.length_b   1.000
_cell.length_c   1.000
_cell.angle_alpha   90.00
_cell.angle_beta   90.00
_cell.angle_gamma   90.00
#
_symmetry.space_group_name_H-M   'P 1'
#
loop_
_entity.id
_entity.type
_entity.pdbx_description
1 polymer ?
#
loop_
_entity_poly.entity_id
_entity_poly.type
_entity_poly.pdbx_seq_one_letter_code
_entity_poly.pdbx_strand_id
1 'polypeptide(L)' 'MTMTPEDKKLLADHIKAIAKILYKNTPQEKIETLEGIETAVRDQVLEHVSPQITFFLSEKRREQNRDASER' A
#
# COMPACT_ATOMS: atom_id res chain seq x y z
N MET A 1 14.14 6.33 -13.84
CA MET A 1 12.95 5.86 -14.58
C MET A 1 11.71 6.41 -13.88
N THR A 2 10.79 7.02 -14.62
CA THR A 2 9.54 7.57 -14.09
C THR A 2 8.38 6.63 -14.40
N MET A 3 7.42 6.53 -13.49
CA MET A 3 6.21 5.72 -13.63
C MET A 3 5.47 6.06 -14.93
N THR A 4 5.14 5.03 -15.73
CA THR A 4 4.44 5.21 -17.02
C THR A 4 2.99 5.67 -16.80
N PRO A 5 2.34 6.30 -17.79
CA PRO A 5 0.91 6.61 -17.71
C PRO A 5 0.03 5.39 -17.40
N GLU A 6 0.37 4.24 -18.00
CA GLU A 6 -0.31 2.96 -17.79
C GLU A 6 -0.16 2.50 -16.33
N ASP A 7 1.07 2.53 -15.80
CA ASP A 7 1.33 2.18 -14.40
C ASP A 7 0.60 3.12 -13.43
N LYS A 8 0.55 4.43 -13.74
CA LYS A 8 -0.19 5.41 -12.92
C LYS A 8 -1.67 5.10 -12.85
N LYS A 9 -2.27 4.77 -14.00
CA LYS A 9 -3.68 4.38 -14.08
C LYS A 9 -3.92 3.10 -13.27
N LEU A 10 -3.07 2.10 -13.47
CA LEU A 10 -3.17 0.83 -12.76
C LEU A 10 -3.09 1.06 -11.25
N LEU A 11 -2.09 1.81 -10.78
CA LEU A 11 -1.94 2.15 -9.37
C LEU A 11 -3.17 2.87 -8.82
N ALA A 12 -3.73 3.84 -9.56
CA ALA A 12 -4.94 4.56 -9.13
C ALA A 12 -6.14 3.62 -8.95
N ASP A 13 -6.32 2.64 -9.82
CA ASP A 13 -7.41 1.66 -9.72
C ASP A 13 -7.22 0.73 -8.51
N HIS A 14 -5.98 0.32 -8.22
CA HIS A 14 -5.66 -0.46 -7.01
C HIS A 14 -5.90 0.36 -5.73
N ILE A 15 -5.48 1.63 -5.72
CA ILE A 15 -5.71 2.53 -4.58
C ILE A 15 -7.20 2.70 -4.32
N LYS A 16 -8.05 2.85 -5.35
CA LYS A 16 -9.51 2.91 -5.17
C LYS A 16 -10.06 1.64 -4.53
N ALA A 17 -9.57 0.47 -4.93
CA ALA A 17 -10.00 -0.80 -4.36
C ALA A 17 -9.59 -0.90 -2.88
N ILE A 18 -8.33 -0.56 -2.56
CA ILE A 18 -7.82 -0.50 -1.18
C ILE A 18 -8.66 0.48 -0.35
N ALA A 19 -8.87 1.70 -0.84
CA ALA A 19 -9.64 2.73 -0.13
C ALA A 19 -11.06 2.28 0.23
N LYS A 20 -11.75 1.56 -0.66
CA LYS A 20 -13.10 0.99 -0.37
C LYS A 20 -13.07 -0.03 0.77
N ILE A 21 -12.03 -0.87 0.82
CA ILE A 21 -11.86 -1.87 1.88
C ILE A 21 -11.56 -1.16 3.19
N LEU A 22 -10.64 -0.20 3.18
CA LEU A 22 -10.26 0.57 4.37
C LEU A 22 -11.45 1.34 4.94
N TYR A 23 -12.19 2.05 4.08
CA TYR A 23 -13.41 2.78 4.46
C TYR A 23 -14.45 1.89 5.14
N LYS A 24 -14.69 0.67 4.63
CA LYS A 24 -15.65 -0.27 5.23
C LYS A 24 -15.28 -0.66 6.67
N ASN A 25 -14.00 -0.59 7.03
CA ASN A 25 -13.48 -0.96 8.35
C ASN A 25 -13.14 0.27 9.21
N THR A 26 -13.48 1.48 8.75
CA THR A 26 -13.29 2.72 9.51
C THR A 26 -14.57 3.05 10.29
N PRO A 27 -14.48 3.30 11.61
CA PRO A 27 -15.62 3.77 12.39
C PRO A 27 -16.17 5.10 11.84
N GLN A 28 -17.50 5.27 11.88
CA GLN A 28 -18.16 6.44 11.30
C GLN A 28 -17.68 7.74 11.95
N GLU A 29 -17.39 7.74 13.25
CA GLU A 29 -16.96 8.93 13.99
C GLU A 29 -15.60 9.44 13.48
N LYS A 30 -14.77 8.55 12.91
CA LYS A 30 -13.47 8.90 12.36
C LYS A 30 -13.58 9.59 11.00
N ILE A 31 -14.69 9.49 10.27
CA ILE A 31 -14.81 10.14 8.95
C ILE A 31 -15.48 11.52 9.00
N GLU A 32 -15.83 12.01 10.19
CA GLU A 32 -16.53 13.29 10.38
C GLU A 32 -15.57 14.49 10.33
N THR A 33 -14.28 14.26 10.57
CA THR A 33 -13.26 15.31 10.64
C THR A 33 -12.04 14.96 9.80
N LEU A 34 -11.31 15.97 9.33
CA LEU A 34 -10.07 15.76 8.59
C LEU A 34 -9.01 15.01 9.42
N GLU A 35 -8.90 15.34 10.71
CA GLU A 35 -8.01 14.65 11.64
C GLU A 35 -8.39 13.16 11.81
N GLY A 36 -9.67 12.88 11.97
CA GLY A 36 -10.18 11.51 12.05
C GLY A 36 -9.87 10.71 10.79
N ILE A 37 -10.09 11.31 9.61
CA ILE A 37 -9.81 10.68 8.32
C ILE A 37 -8.32 10.39 8.20
N GLU A 38 -7.47 11.37 8.47
CA GLU A 38 -6.03 11.20 8.36
C GLU A 38 -5.52 10.11 9.30
N THR A 39 -5.97 10.11 10.55
CA THR A 39 -5.56 9.13 11.55
C THR A 39 -6.01 7.73 11.15
N ALA A 40 -7.28 7.56 10.75
CA ALA A 40 -7.81 6.27 10.30
C ALA A 40 -7.08 5.73 9.07
N VAL A 41 -6.78 6.60 8.09
CA VAL A 41 -6.01 6.20 6.90
C VAL A 41 -4.59 5.78 7.30
N ARG A 42 -3.91 6.57 8.14
CA ARG A 42 -2.55 6.27 8.61
C ARG A 42 -2.49 4.94 9.34
N ASP A 43 -3.37 4.72 10.30
CA ASP A 43 -3.38 3.50 11.13
C ASP A 43 -3.57 2.26 10.25
N GLN A 44 -4.57 2.28 9.37
CA GLN A 44 -4.85 1.14 8.50
C GLN A 44 -3.78 0.90 7.42
N VAL A 45 -3.15 1.96 6.91
CA VAL A 45 -2.01 1.83 5.97
C VAL A 45 -0.79 1.22 6.68
N LEU A 46 -0.53 1.59 7.93
CA LEU A 46 0.56 1.03 8.72
C LEU A 46 0.29 -0.44 9.06
N GLU A 47 -0.94 -0.79 9.43
CA GLU A 47 -1.29 -2.14 9.86
C GLU A 47 -1.43 -3.12 8.70
N HIS A 48 -2.02 -2.71 7.57
CA HIS A 48 -2.43 -3.65 6.52
C HIS A 48 -1.73 -3.49 5.17
N VAL A 49 -1.28 -2.29 4.82
CA VAL A 49 -0.76 -2.00 3.46
C VAL A 49 0.77 -2.03 3.43
N SER A 50 1.41 -1.24 4.28
CA SER A 50 2.87 -1.07 4.33
C SER A 50 3.63 -2.39 4.55
N PRO A 51 3.16 -3.33 5.40
CA PRO A 51 3.84 -4.61 5.58
C PRO A 51 3.87 -5.45 4.30
N GLN A 52 2.79 -5.45 3.51
CA GLN A 52 2.74 -6.22 2.25
C GLN A 52 3.74 -5.70 1.22
N ILE A 53 3.83 -4.37 1.09
CA ILE A 53 4.83 -3.71 0.22
C ILE A 53 6.25 -4.06 0.70
N THR A 54 6.50 -3.95 2.01
CA THR A 54 7.81 -4.25 2.61
C THR A 54 8.21 -5.71 2.39
N PHE A 55 7.26 -6.64 2.57
CA PHE A 55 7.48 -8.06 2.35
C PHE A 55 7.83 -8.35 0.89
N PHE A 56 7.04 -7.83 -0.06
CA PHE A 56 7.31 -7.98 -1.49
C PHE A 56 8.71 -7.51 -1.87
N LEU A 57 9.12 -6.32 -1.42
CA LEU A 57 10.46 -5.78 -1.70
C LEU A 57 11.57 -6.61 -1.03
N SER A 58 11.32 -7.15 0.15
CA SER A 58 12.26 -8.02 0.87
C SER A 58 12.49 -9.34 0.13
N GLU A 59 11.43 -9.94 -0.42
CA GLU A 59 11.53 -11.13 -1.27
C GLU A 59 12.29 -10.83 -2.56
N LYS A 60 12.01 -9.70 -3.23
CA LYS A 60 12.78 -9.27 -4.42
C LYS A 60 14.26 -9.09 -4.14
N ARG A 61 14.63 -8.55 -2.97
CA ARG A 61 16.04 -8.47 -2.55
C ARG A 61 16.64 -9.87 -2.36
N ARG A 62 15.91 -10.80 -1.75
CA ARG A 62 16.39 -12.17 -1.51
C ARG A 62 16.62 -12.93 -2.82
N GLU A 63 15.70 -12.81 -3.78
CA GLU A 63 15.85 -13.37 -5.13
C GLU A 63 17.15 -12.89 -5.78
N GLN A 64 17.38 -11.57 -5.80
CA GLN A 64 18.60 -10.97 -6.36
C GLN A 64 19.89 -11.49 -5.71
N ASN A 65 19.89 -11.66 -4.38
CA ASN A 65 21.06 -12.16 -3.68
C ASN A 65 21.35 -13.65 -3.96
N ARG A 66 20.32 -14.46 -4.23
CA ARG A 66 20.50 -15.86 -4.63
C ARG A 66 21.06 -15.95 -6.03
N ASP A 67 20.48 -15.22 -6.98
CA ASP A 67 20.96 -15.17 -8.36
C ASP A 67 22.41 -14.66 -8.47
N ALA A 68 22.85 -13.81 -7.54
CA ALA A 68 24.22 -13.33 -7.46
C ALA A 68 25.19 -14.34 -6.80
N SER A 69 24.69 -15.23 -5.94
CA SER A 69 25.48 -16.28 -5.28
C SER A 69 25.60 -17.56 -6.13
N GLU A 70 24.73 -17.73 -7.13
CA GLU A 70 24.72 -18.85 -8.07
C GLU A 70 25.48 -18.54 -9.39
N ARG A 71 26.05 -17.34 -9.51
CA ARG A 71 26.90 -16.90 -10.63
C ARG A 71 28.37 -16.84 -10.20
#